data_AF-A0A8C1CMU8-F1
#
_entry.id   AF-A0A8C1CMU8-F1
#
_cell.length_a   1.000
_cell.length_b   1.000
_cell.length_c   1.000
_cell.angle_alpha   90.00
_cell.angle_beta   90.00
_cell.angle_gamma   90.00
#
_symmetry.space_group_name_H-M   'P 1'
#
loop_
_entity.id
_entity.type
_entity.pdbx_description
1 polymer ?
#
loop_
_entity_poly.entity_id
_entity_poly.type
_entity_poly.pdbx_seq_one_letter_code
_entity_poly.pdbx_strand_id
1 'polypeptide(L)'
;MCRLISAIMKMALRDSEPVVLVNSSCSCVAGSGMCNHLVALLYQTAHHYESGMSVVPPVLSCTQTEQKWHKPRTMGVKPGPVDAMVVVKPKPGATSASGIRSSLYKAYSGELPDPSTLDPKAVYADFKPGSLPLICTINLSPDKPLVESIFGKVQAGSILSYQHPPPTPDGFITHKDAPPFPKVPPEGYQLKPTDCKYVPTNQEQLHLHSLSVTLLQSHLIEEATRCQSAAPEWHSLRKERVTASNFREVSHVRGPNAAENLAERIIRGTRQTTHMKRGLDMEAGALKDYATLKNLNLRKCGLVIHPDAPWLGASPDGLVYDPLERPSFGLVEMKCPNALSYVDCRYLRVDHGTYKLKESHAYYWQVQGQLLMTGMEWCDFVVCAHDDMFVQRIYRDTSVLSSLKQRCDLFFFFTYLPKYLSMHK
;
A
#
# COMPACT_ATOMS: atom_id res chain seq x y z
N MET A 1 -26.45 14.26 -24.43
CA MET A 1 -27.30 13.06 -24.23
C MET A 1 -26.50 11.83 -24.61
N CYS A 2 -25.96 11.09 -23.64
CA CYS A 2 -25.39 9.77 -23.90
C CYS A 2 -26.26 8.78 -23.13
N ARG A 3 -27.18 8.10 -23.82
CA ARG A 3 -27.95 7.00 -23.23
C ARG A 3 -26.92 5.89 -22.98
N LEU A 4 -26.63 5.59 -21.71
CA LEU A 4 -25.97 4.34 -21.33
C LEU A 4 -26.88 3.21 -21.80
N ILE A 5 -26.50 2.54 -22.88
CA ILE A 5 -27.21 1.35 -23.36
C ILE A 5 -26.78 0.21 -22.44
N SER A 6 -27.54 -0.04 -21.40
CA SER A 6 -27.48 -1.31 -20.67
C SER A 6 -28.08 -2.38 -21.59
N ALA A 7 -27.26 -3.32 -22.07
CA ALA A 7 -27.73 -4.44 -22.86
C ALA A 7 -28.11 -5.60 -21.92
N ILE A 8 -29.40 -5.94 -21.85
CA ILE A 8 -29.88 -7.13 -21.14
C ILE A 8 -29.59 -8.34 -22.02
N MET A 9 -28.82 -9.29 -21.52
CA MET A 9 -28.49 -10.54 -22.18
C MET A 9 -29.12 -11.71 -21.43
N LYS A 10 -29.74 -12.63 -22.15
CA LYS A 10 -30.27 -13.88 -21.61
C LYS A 10 -29.81 -15.03 -22.49
N MET A 11 -29.30 -16.09 -21.87
CA MET A 11 -28.92 -17.32 -22.56
C MET A 11 -29.43 -18.51 -21.76
N ALA A 12 -30.02 -19.46 -22.46
CA ALA A 12 -30.47 -20.73 -21.92
C ALA A 12 -29.67 -21.84 -22.59
N LEU A 13 -28.91 -22.59 -21.79
CA LEU A 13 -28.15 -23.74 -22.23
C LEU A 13 -28.86 -25.00 -21.76
N ARG A 14 -28.93 -26.02 -22.62
CA ARG A 14 -29.39 -27.36 -22.24
C ARG A 14 -28.18 -28.15 -21.79
N ASP A 15 -28.28 -28.70 -20.59
CA ASP A 15 -27.32 -29.67 -20.07
C ASP A 15 -27.37 -30.94 -20.95
N SER A 16 -26.39 -31.07 -21.84
CA SER A 16 -26.28 -32.11 -22.87
C SER A 16 -24.84 -32.18 -23.39
N GLU A 17 -24.46 -33.30 -24.01
CA GLU A 17 -23.16 -33.44 -24.67
C GLU A 17 -23.35 -33.64 -26.18
N PRO A 18 -23.01 -32.65 -27.02
CA PRO A 18 -22.47 -31.32 -26.69
C PRO A 18 -23.54 -30.38 -26.11
N VAL A 19 -23.10 -29.38 -25.34
CA VAL A 19 -24.01 -28.38 -24.75
C VAL A 19 -24.72 -27.61 -25.86
N VAL A 20 -26.05 -27.62 -25.83
CA VAL A 20 -26.88 -26.96 -26.85
C VAL A 20 -27.40 -25.62 -26.35
N LEU A 21 -27.17 -24.56 -27.14
CA LEU A 21 -27.80 -23.25 -26.92
C LEU A 21 -29.29 -23.34 -27.31
N VAL A 22 -30.17 -23.25 -26.31
CA VAL A 22 -31.63 -23.38 -26.49
C VAL A 22 -32.25 -22.05 -26.90
N ASN A 23 -31.82 -20.96 -26.26
CA ASN A 23 -32.35 -19.64 -26.53
C ASN A 23 -31.32 -18.57 -26.15
N SER A 24 -31.24 -17.50 -26.94
CA SER A 24 -30.40 -16.35 -26.64
C SER A 24 -31.10 -15.06 -27.05
N SER A 25 -31.06 -14.05 -26.20
CA SER A 25 -31.54 -12.71 -26.54
C SER A 25 -30.63 -11.64 -25.97
N CYS A 26 -30.45 -10.57 -26.73
CA CYS A 26 -29.70 -9.40 -26.32
C CYS A 26 -30.48 -8.13 -26.68
N SER A 27 -30.59 -7.17 -25.77
CA SER A 27 -31.25 -5.89 -26.06
C SER A 27 -30.38 -4.90 -26.85
N CYS A 28 -29.28 -5.36 -27.46
CA CYS A 28 -28.46 -4.55 -28.35
C CYS A 28 -29.11 -4.42 -29.75
N VAL A 29 -28.50 -3.60 -30.62
CA VAL A 29 -29.01 -3.34 -32.00
C VAL A 29 -29.13 -4.62 -32.83
N ALA A 30 -28.32 -5.65 -32.55
CA ALA A 30 -28.39 -6.95 -33.22
C ALA A 30 -29.55 -7.86 -32.72
N GLY A 31 -30.25 -7.49 -31.65
CA GLY A 31 -31.46 -8.18 -31.16
C GLY A 31 -31.26 -9.66 -30.83
N SER A 32 -32.04 -10.52 -31.48
CA SER A 32 -32.06 -11.98 -31.33
C SER A 32 -30.93 -12.71 -32.08
N GLY A 33 -30.07 -12.00 -32.81
CA GLY A 33 -28.90 -12.58 -33.46
C GLY A 33 -27.73 -12.85 -32.50
N MET A 34 -26.77 -13.67 -32.93
CA MET A 34 -25.51 -13.88 -32.20
C MET A 34 -24.65 -12.61 -32.24
N CYS A 35 -24.78 -11.78 -31.21
CA CYS A 35 -23.97 -10.58 -31.06
C CYS A 35 -22.69 -10.88 -30.27
N ASN A 36 -21.68 -10.02 -30.43
CA ASN A 36 -20.41 -10.14 -29.68
C ASN A 36 -20.62 -10.12 -28.15
N HIS A 37 -21.72 -9.55 -27.65
CA HIS A 37 -22.05 -9.57 -26.23
C HIS A 37 -22.47 -10.97 -25.73
N LEU A 38 -23.25 -11.72 -26.53
CA LEU A 38 -23.64 -13.10 -26.20
C LEU A 38 -22.44 -14.05 -26.30
N VAL A 39 -21.56 -13.82 -27.28
CA VAL A 39 -20.30 -14.56 -27.41
C VAL A 39 -19.40 -14.29 -26.20
N ALA A 40 -19.23 -13.03 -25.80
CA ALA A 40 -18.46 -12.66 -24.61
C ALA A 40 -19.02 -13.30 -23.33
N LEU A 41 -20.35 -13.38 -23.20
CA LEU A 41 -21.00 -14.04 -22.07
C LEU A 41 -20.67 -15.55 -22.01
N LEU A 42 -20.70 -16.25 -23.16
CA LEU A 42 -20.30 -17.66 -23.23
C LEU A 42 -18.84 -17.89 -22.83
N TYR A 43 -17.90 -17.12 -23.38
CA TYR A 43 -16.48 -17.22 -23.04
C TYR A 43 -16.23 -16.93 -21.56
N GLN A 44 -16.93 -15.94 -21.00
CA GLN A 44 -16.83 -15.60 -19.60
C GLN A 44 -17.35 -16.75 -18.71
N THR A 45 -18.50 -17.35 -19.05
CA THR A 45 -19.04 -18.50 -18.31
C THR A 45 -18.11 -19.71 -18.39
N ALA A 46 -17.55 -20.02 -19.57
CA ALA A 46 -16.59 -21.11 -19.73
C ALA A 46 -15.30 -20.89 -18.92
N HIS A 47 -14.74 -19.68 -18.98
CA HIS A 47 -13.55 -19.31 -18.22
C HIS A 47 -13.75 -19.42 -16.71
N HIS A 48 -14.94 -19.04 -16.21
CA HIS A 48 -15.25 -19.17 -14.79
C HIS A 48 -15.35 -20.63 -14.35
N TYR A 49 -15.92 -21.50 -15.19
CA TYR A 49 -15.98 -22.93 -14.94
C TYR A 49 -14.59 -23.58 -14.91
N GLU A 50 -13.75 -23.31 -15.91
CA GLU A 50 -12.37 -23.82 -15.97
C GLU A 50 -11.50 -23.35 -14.80
N SER A 51 -11.77 -22.14 -14.29
CA SER A 51 -11.06 -21.55 -13.15
C SER A 51 -11.58 -22.03 -11.78
N GLY A 52 -12.54 -22.96 -11.74
CA GLY A 52 -13.11 -23.48 -10.49
C GLY A 52 -13.89 -22.43 -9.69
N MET A 53 -14.34 -21.34 -10.33
CA MET A 53 -15.06 -20.25 -9.66
C MET A 53 -16.56 -20.59 -9.59
N SER A 54 -17.06 -20.86 -8.38
CA SER A 54 -18.47 -21.21 -8.15
C SER A 54 -19.43 -20.01 -8.23
N VAL A 55 -18.93 -18.77 -8.18
CA VAL A 55 -19.72 -17.53 -8.22
C VAL A 55 -19.01 -16.43 -9.01
N VAL A 56 -19.78 -15.68 -9.81
CA VAL A 56 -19.30 -14.52 -10.58
C VAL A 56 -19.04 -13.33 -9.64
N PRO A 57 -17.86 -12.67 -9.68
CA PRO A 57 -17.61 -11.47 -8.89
C PRO A 57 -18.56 -10.32 -9.29
N PRO A 58 -19.09 -9.52 -8.34
CA PRO A 58 -20.04 -8.47 -8.66
C PRO A 58 -19.39 -7.35 -9.50
N VAL A 59 -20.05 -6.96 -10.59
CA VAL A 59 -19.68 -5.80 -11.41
C VAL A 59 -20.50 -4.60 -10.94
N LEU A 60 -19.87 -3.62 -10.30
CA LEU A 60 -20.52 -2.35 -9.95
C LEU A 60 -20.78 -1.53 -11.22
N SER A 61 -22.02 -1.05 -11.40
CA SER A 61 -22.39 -0.23 -12.57
C SER A 61 -22.04 1.25 -12.38
N CYS A 62 -21.63 1.92 -13.45
CA CYS A 62 -21.18 3.32 -13.43
C CYS A 62 -22.26 4.36 -13.03
N THR A 63 -23.52 3.95 -12.89
CA THR A 63 -24.66 4.80 -12.52
C THR A 63 -25.07 4.69 -11.05
N GLN A 64 -24.55 3.72 -10.29
CA GLN A 64 -24.78 3.61 -8.84
C GLN A 64 -23.89 4.57 -8.01
N THR A 65 -23.25 5.54 -8.66
CA THR A 65 -22.43 6.58 -8.00
C THR A 65 -22.79 7.98 -8.51
N GLU A 66 -22.75 8.99 -7.63
CA GLU A 66 -22.94 10.42 -7.97
C GLU A 66 -22.15 10.83 -9.23
N GLN A 67 -22.65 11.81 -9.97
CA GLN A 67 -22.00 12.41 -11.15
C GLN A 67 -20.54 12.88 -10.85
N LYS A 68 -19.51 12.19 -11.38
CA LYS A 68 -18.06 12.48 -11.12
C LYS A 68 -17.25 12.93 -12.35
N TRP A 69 -17.84 13.58 -13.33
CA TRP A 69 -17.12 14.01 -14.56
C TRP A 69 -16.29 15.28 -14.31
N HIS A 70 -16.75 16.13 -13.39
CA HIS A 70 -16.11 17.39 -12.96
C HIS A 70 -15.27 17.23 -11.68
N LYS A 71 -15.39 16.09 -10.99
CA LYS A 71 -14.51 15.69 -9.89
C LYS A 71 -13.41 14.80 -10.50
N PRO A 72 -12.12 15.20 -10.50
CA PRO A 72 -11.03 14.37 -11.02
C PRO A 72 -11.11 12.98 -10.37
N ARG A 73 -11.27 11.93 -11.17
CA ARG A 73 -11.51 10.56 -10.67
C ARG A 73 -10.23 9.87 -10.17
N THR A 74 -9.09 10.49 -10.42
CA THR A 74 -7.77 10.10 -9.99
C THR A 74 -7.13 11.32 -9.33
N MET A 75 -6.24 11.11 -8.36
CA MET A 75 -5.14 12.06 -8.20
C MET A 75 -4.54 12.17 -9.61
N GLY A 76 -4.59 13.37 -10.21
CA GLY A 76 -4.08 13.56 -11.58
C GLY A 76 -2.77 12.82 -11.75
N VAL A 77 -2.53 12.20 -12.91
CA VAL A 77 -1.34 11.36 -13.19
C VAL A 77 -0.17 11.95 -12.42
N LYS A 78 0.24 11.25 -11.35
CA LYS A 78 1.31 11.79 -10.50
C LYS A 78 2.46 12.06 -11.45
N PRO A 79 3.01 13.29 -11.50
CA PRO A 79 4.19 13.53 -12.30
C PRO A 79 5.21 12.48 -11.89
N GLY A 80 5.66 11.72 -12.89
CA GLY A 80 6.49 10.54 -12.71
C GLY A 80 7.37 10.37 -13.95
N PRO A 81 8.51 9.69 -13.83
CA PRO A 81 9.44 9.51 -14.95
C PRO A 81 8.75 8.79 -16.13
N VAL A 82 8.91 9.30 -17.36
CA VAL A 82 8.25 8.78 -18.57
C VAL A 82 8.70 7.35 -18.91
N ASP A 83 9.92 6.99 -18.53
CA ASP A 83 10.51 5.65 -18.62
C ASP A 83 9.93 4.65 -17.62
N ALA A 84 9.43 5.12 -16.47
CA ALA A 84 8.66 4.31 -15.53
C ALA A 84 7.18 4.15 -15.93
N MET A 85 6.70 4.96 -16.89
CA MET A 85 5.33 4.84 -17.39
C MET A 85 5.20 3.65 -18.34
N VAL A 86 4.26 2.78 -18.00
CA VAL A 86 3.89 1.63 -18.84
C VAL A 86 2.61 1.96 -19.58
N VAL A 87 2.71 2.18 -20.90
CA VAL A 87 1.54 2.39 -21.76
C VAL A 87 0.96 1.03 -22.12
N VAL A 88 -0.14 0.67 -21.46
CA VAL A 88 -0.89 -0.56 -21.74
C VAL A 88 -2.05 -0.26 -22.67
N LYS A 89 -2.26 -1.14 -23.67
CA LYS A 89 -3.52 -1.14 -24.43
C LYS A 89 -4.61 -1.59 -23.45
N PRO A 90 -5.74 -0.87 -23.32
CA PRO A 90 -6.76 -1.22 -22.34
C PRO A 90 -7.43 -2.55 -22.75
N LYS A 91 -6.95 -3.64 -22.15
CA LYS A 91 -7.52 -4.99 -22.27
C LYS A 91 -7.76 -5.54 -20.85
N PRO A 92 -8.88 -6.22 -20.60
CA PRO A 92 -9.10 -6.90 -19.33
C PRO A 92 -7.99 -7.94 -19.07
N GLY A 93 -7.35 -7.90 -17.90
CA GLY A 93 -6.29 -8.85 -17.52
C GLY A 93 -4.86 -8.50 -17.97
N ALA A 94 -4.65 -7.34 -18.62
CA ALA A 94 -3.30 -6.89 -18.95
C ALA A 94 -2.54 -6.47 -17.69
N THR A 95 -1.47 -7.20 -17.36
CA THR A 95 -0.54 -6.84 -16.29
C THR A 95 0.49 -5.82 -16.79
N SER A 96 1.07 -5.03 -15.88
CA SER A 96 2.13 -4.03 -16.17
C SER A 96 3.40 -4.61 -16.80
N ALA A 97 3.48 -5.94 -16.94
CA ALA A 97 4.56 -6.66 -17.58
C ALA A 97 4.49 -6.59 -19.12
N SER A 98 3.31 -6.40 -19.72
CA SER A 98 3.09 -6.50 -21.18
C SER A 98 2.84 -5.16 -21.90
N GLY A 99 3.12 -4.02 -21.25
CA GLY A 99 2.90 -2.71 -21.85
C GLY A 99 4.13 -2.14 -22.56
N ILE A 100 3.90 -1.15 -23.43
CA ILE A 100 4.97 -0.43 -24.12
C ILE A 100 5.56 0.58 -23.12
N ARG A 101 6.87 0.47 -22.89
CA ARG A 101 7.62 1.43 -22.09
C ARG A 101 8.39 2.35 -23.01
N SER A 102 8.62 3.58 -22.57
CA SER A 102 9.54 4.47 -23.27
C SER A 102 10.95 3.88 -23.24
N SER A 103 11.54 3.63 -24.41
CA SER A 103 12.93 3.19 -24.56
C SER A 103 13.90 4.37 -24.75
N LEU A 104 13.48 5.59 -24.40
CA LEU A 104 14.22 6.84 -24.66
C LEU A 104 15.66 6.80 -24.13
N TYR A 105 15.92 6.04 -23.07
CA TYR A 105 17.25 5.83 -22.55
C TYR A 105 17.77 4.46 -22.99
N LYS A 106 18.46 4.41 -24.14
CA LYS A 106 19.31 3.26 -24.48
C LYS A 106 20.61 3.42 -23.68
N ALA A 107 20.84 2.53 -22.71
CA ALA A 107 22.07 2.53 -21.95
C ALA A 107 23.27 2.34 -22.90
N TYR A 108 24.21 3.28 -22.89
CA TYR A 108 25.49 3.12 -23.55
C TYR A 108 26.33 2.15 -22.72
N SER A 109 26.76 1.03 -23.31
CA SER A 109 27.47 -0.04 -22.60
C SER A 109 29.01 0.07 -22.71
N GLY A 110 29.53 1.29 -22.85
CA GLY A 110 30.97 1.56 -22.98
C GLY A 110 31.43 2.65 -22.00
N GLU A 111 32.73 2.96 -22.00
CA GLU A 111 33.25 4.09 -21.24
C GLU A 111 32.55 5.39 -21.68
N LEU A 112 32.14 6.20 -20.70
CA LEU A 112 31.53 7.49 -20.98
C LEU A 112 32.58 8.36 -21.70
N PRO A 113 32.22 9.01 -22.83
CA PRO A 113 33.12 9.94 -23.48
C PRO A 113 33.42 11.11 -22.54
N ASP A 114 34.58 11.75 -22.72
CA ASP A 114 34.97 12.89 -21.89
C ASP A 114 33.83 13.93 -21.84
N PRO A 115 33.39 14.39 -20.65
CA PRO A 115 32.24 15.29 -20.53
C PRO A 115 32.32 16.56 -21.39
N SER A 116 33.53 17.01 -21.74
CA SER A 116 33.74 18.14 -22.67
C SER A 116 33.22 17.86 -24.09
N THR A 117 33.18 16.59 -24.52
CA THR A 117 32.62 16.18 -25.82
C THR A 117 31.09 16.31 -25.87
N LEU A 118 30.44 16.40 -24.70
CA LEU A 118 29.00 16.60 -24.56
C LEU A 118 28.63 18.06 -24.31
N ASP A 119 29.60 18.99 -24.27
CA ASP A 119 29.34 20.43 -24.11
C ASP A 119 28.84 21.02 -25.45
N PRO A 120 27.56 21.39 -25.57
CA PRO A 120 27.02 21.94 -26.81
C PRO A 120 27.50 23.37 -27.06
N LYS A 121 28.08 24.07 -26.08
CA LYS A 121 28.41 25.51 -26.18
C LYS A 121 29.34 25.82 -27.35
N ALA A 122 30.29 24.95 -27.65
CA ALA A 122 31.20 25.14 -28.79
C ALA A 122 30.46 25.13 -30.14
N VAL A 123 29.42 24.31 -30.28
CA VAL A 123 28.61 24.18 -31.51
C VAL A 123 27.65 25.36 -31.68
N TYR A 124 27.18 25.94 -30.57
CA TYR A 124 26.25 27.08 -30.57
C TYR A 124 26.91 28.42 -30.24
N ALA A 125 28.24 28.52 -30.34
CA ALA A 125 28.99 29.72 -29.94
C ALA A 125 28.53 31.00 -30.68
N ASP A 126 28.10 30.86 -31.93
CA ASP A 126 27.66 31.96 -32.79
C ASP A 126 26.17 32.32 -32.65
N PHE A 127 25.42 31.56 -31.84
CA PHE A 127 23.98 31.78 -31.66
C PHE A 127 23.72 32.84 -30.58
N LYS A 128 22.66 33.63 -30.77
CA LYS A 128 22.27 34.64 -29.78
C LYS A 128 21.83 33.96 -28.47
N PRO A 129 22.10 34.54 -27.29
CA PRO A 129 21.77 33.93 -25.99
C PRO A 129 20.30 33.50 -25.84
N GLY A 130 19.35 34.29 -26.37
CA GLY A 130 17.92 33.97 -26.32
C GLY A 130 17.45 32.89 -27.31
N SER A 131 18.33 32.43 -28.21
CA SER A 131 18.06 31.37 -29.19
C SER A 131 18.80 30.07 -28.89
N LEU A 132 19.55 30.03 -27.79
CA LEU A 132 20.26 28.82 -27.39
C LEU A 132 19.27 27.75 -26.91
N PRO A 133 19.40 26.49 -27.37
CA PRO A 133 18.60 25.41 -26.85
C PRO A 133 18.91 25.18 -25.36
N LEU A 134 17.91 24.70 -24.60
CA LEU A 134 18.04 24.46 -23.15
C LEU A 134 19.23 23.58 -22.77
N ILE A 135 19.72 22.72 -23.67
CA ILE A 135 20.92 21.92 -23.42
C ILE A 135 22.16 22.78 -23.16
N CYS A 136 22.24 24.00 -23.70
CA CYS A 136 23.35 24.94 -23.48
C CYS A 136 23.34 25.60 -22.09
N THR A 137 22.22 25.52 -21.35
CA THR A 137 22.16 25.99 -19.95
C THR A 137 22.65 24.92 -18.97
N ILE A 138 22.76 23.66 -19.43
CA ILE A 138 23.33 22.56 -18.65
C ILE A 138 24.84 22.74 -18.66
N ASN A 139 25.36 23.25 -17.57
CA ASN A 139 26.79 23.54 -17.43
C ASN A 139 27.59 22.24 -17.16
N LEU A 140 27.76 21.39 -18.17
CA LEU A 140 28.64 20.22 -18.11
C LEU A 140 30.11 20.68 -18.12
N SER A 141 30.99 19.97 -17.42
CA SER A 141 32.37 20.37 -17.11
C SER A 141 33.09 19.27 -16.31
N PRO A 142 34.33 18.91 -16.64
CA PRO A 142 35.10 17.88 -15.93
C PRO A 142 35.36 18.22 -14.45
N ASP A 143 35.30 19.50 -14.06
CA ASP A 143 35.60 19.95 -12.70
C ASP A 143 34.42 19.80 -11.72
N LYS A 144 33.24 19.42 -12.21
CA LYS A 144 32.08 19.21 -11.33
C LYS A 144 32.07 17.81 -10.72
N PRO A 145 31.64 17.67 -9.45
CA PRO A 145 31.54 16.37 -8.81
C PRO A 145 30.47 15.50 -9.48
N LEU A 146 30.67 14.19 -9.39
CA LEU A 146 29.66 13.19 -9.75
C LEU A 146 28.70 12.98 -8.56
N VAL A 147 27.42 12.80 -8.86
CA VAL A 147 26.34 12.46 -7.91
C VAL A 147 25.67 11.16 -8.35
N GLU A 148 25.13 10.41 -7.40
CA GLU A 148 24.41 9.16 -7.68
C GLU A 148 23.08 9.44 -8.41
N SER A 149 22.65 8.50 -9.26
CA SER A 149 21.38 8.50 -10.01
C SER A 149 20.90 7.07 -10.22
N ILE A 150 19.70 6.85 -10.77
CA ILE A 150 19.23 5.48 -11.12
C ILE A 150 20.14 4.78 -12.15
N PHE A 151 20.96 5.53 -12.89
CA PHE A 151 21.89 5.03 -13.91
C PHE A 151 23.35 5.01 -13.44
N GLY A 152 23.60 5.21 -12.14
CA GLY A 152 24.94 5.32 -11.56
C GLY A 152 25.42 6.76 -11.42
N LYS A 153 26.74 6.95 -11.31
CA LYS A 153 27.36 8.27 -11.09
C LYS A 153 27.25 9.17 -12.32
N VAL A 154 26.59 10.31 -12.18
CA VAL A 154 26.38 11.32 -13.23
C VAL A 154 26.82 12.71 -12.76
N GLN A 155 27.12 13.62 -13.69
CA GLN A 155 27.63 14.94 -13.32
C GLN A 155 26.58 15.80 -12.58
N ALA A 156 26.98 16.47 -11.49
CA ALA A 156 26.11 17.34 -10.72
C ALA A 156 25.53 18.50 -11.56
N GLY A 157 24.20 18.64 -11.56
CA GLY A 157 23.47 19.64 -12.35
C GLY A 157 23.17 19.22 -13.79
N SER A 158 23.50 17.98 -14.17
CA SER A 158 23.01 17.37 -15.42
C SER A 158 21.51 17.08 -15.34
N ILE A 159 20.86 16.92 -16.50
CA ILE A 159 19.44 16.49 -16.56
C ILE A 159 19.22 15.19 -15.78
N LEU A 160 20.14 14.22 -15.91
CA LEU A 160 20.03 12.93 -15.23
C LEU A 160 20.09 13.09 -13.70
N SER A 161 20.96 13.97 -13.19
CA SER A 161 21.02 14.25 -11.74
C SER A 161 19.74 14.88 -11.18
N TYR A 162 18.96 15.59 -12.01
CA TYR A 162 17.74 16.28 -11.59
C TYR A 162 16.47 15.44 -11.81
N GLN A 163 16.35 14.80 -12.98
CA GLN A 163 15.15 14.06 -13.39
C GLN A 163 15.16 12.60 -12.91
N HIS A 164 16.34 12.04 -12.68
CA HIS A 164 16.54 10.64 -12.30
C HIS A 164 17.38 10.51 -11.03
N PRO A 165 16.95 11.16 -9.92
CA PRO A 165 17.65 11.01 -8.64
C PRO A 165 17.73 9.52 -8.28
N PRO A 166 18.72 9.11 -7.47
CA PRO A 166 18.82 7.72 -7.05
C PRO A 166 17.48 7.33 -6.39
N PRO A 167 17.01 6.08 -6.54
CA PRO A 167 15.79 5.66 -5.87
C PRO A 167 15.96 6.03 -4.40
N THR A 168 15.00 6.78 -3.83
CA THR A 168 15.04 7.07 -2.39
C THR A 168 15.20 5.72 -1.73
N PRO A 169 16.32 5.44 -1.05
CA PRO A 169 16.53 4.11 -0.54
C PRO A 169 15.33 3.79 0.34
N ASP A 170 14.79 2.58 0.20
CA ASP A 170 13.63 2.08 0.97
C ASP A 170 13.97 1.99 2.48
N GLY A 171 14.96 2.72 2.97
CA GLY A 171 15.60 2.54 4.24
C GLY A 171 16.86 3.39 4.44
N PHE A 172 17.46 3.24 5.60
CA PHE A 172 18.75 3.81 5.99
C PHE A 172 19.66 2.65 6.40
N ILE A 173 20.81 2.50 5.74
CA ILE A 173 21.77 1.43 6.02
C ILE A 173 23.03 2.05 6.61
N THR A 174 23.23 1.86 7.91
CA THR A 174 24.40 2.30 8.68
C THR A 174 25.40 1.15 8.83
N HIS A 175 24.91 -0.04 9.18
CA HIS A 175 25.66 -1.28 9.34
C HIS A 175 25.60 -2.11 8.05
N LYS A 176 26.68 -2.10 7.26
CA LYS A 176 26.74 -2.83 5.98
C LYS A 176 26.83 -4.35 6.15
N ASP A 177 27.38 -4.80 7.28
CA ASP A 177 27.55 -6.22 7.60
C ASP A 177 26.29 -6.83 8.27
N ALA A 178 25.21 -6.05 8.39
CA ALA A 178 23.95 -6.54 8.96
C ALA A 178 23.34 -7.65 8.07
N PRO A 179 22.70 -8.67 8.67
CA PRO A 179 21.92 -9.63 7.92
C PRO A 179 20.80 -8.95 7.12
N PRO A 180 20.33 -9.54 6.01
CA PRO A 180 19.21 -9.00 5.27
C PRO A 180 17.96 -8.90 6.15
N PHE A 181 17.16 -7.85 5.96
CA PHE A 181 15.91 -7.69 6.69
C PHE A 181 15.00 -8.92 6.50
N PRO A 182 14.41 -9.44 7.58
CA PRO A 182 13.51 -10.58 7.49
C PRO A 182 12.26 -10.21 6.70
N LYS A 183 11.64 -11.23 6.09
CA LYS A 183 10.27 -11.11 5.56
C LYS A 183 9.28 -11.15 6.73
N VAL A 184 8.20 -10.40 6.62
CA VAL A 184 7.15 -10.33 7.65
C VAL A 184 5.80 -10.74 7.05
N PRO A 185 5.07 -11.69 7.67
CA PRO A 185 5.47 -12.47 8.86
C PRO A 185 6.58 -13.49 8.55
N PRO A 186 7.40 -13.90 9.54
CA PRO A 186 8.39 -14.96 9.40
C PRO A 186 7.78 -16.31 9.05
N GLU A 187 8.56 -17.16 8.39
CA GLU A 187 8.15 -18.52 8.07
C GLU A 187 7.96 -19.34 9.37
N GLY A 188 6.85 -20.07 9.46
CA GLY A 188 6.48 -20.85 10.65
C GLY A 188 5.85 -20.04 11.80
N TYR A 189 5.79 -18.70 11.71
CA TYR A 189 4.99 -17.92 12.66
C TYR A 189 3.50 -18.14 12.40
N GLN A 190 2.77 -18.55 13.43
CA GLN A 190 1.33 -18.82 13.37
C GLN A 190 0.58 -18.07 14.45
N LEU A 191 -0.61 -17.58 14.11
CA LEU A 191 -1.51 -16.95 15.07
C LEU A 191 -2.33 -18.02 15.77
N LYS A 192 -2.42 -17.92 17.10
CA LYS A 192 -3.26 -18.82 17.88
C LYS A 192 -4.74 -18.64 17.48
N PRO A 193 -5.49 -19.73 17.29
CA PRO A 193 -6.94 -19.66 17.13
C PRO A 193 -7.61 -18.94 18.30
N THR A 194 -8.76 -18.34 18.04
CA THR A 194 -9.60 -17.67 19.03
C THR A 194 -10.83 -18.51 19.35
N ASP A 195 -11.51 -18.18 20.45
CA ASP A 195 -12.79 -18.80 20.82
C ASP A 195 -13.97 -18.23 20.00
N CYS A 196 -13.68 -17.47 18.94
CA CYS A 196 -14.70 -16.86 18.07
C CYS A 196 -15.40 -17.94 17.23
N LYS A 197 -16.60 -18.35 17.64
CA LYS A 197 -17.46 -19.29 16.91
C LYS A 197 -18.44 -18.52 16.03
N TYR A 198 -18.14 -18.44 14.74
CA TYR A 198 -18.99 -17.78 13.76
C TYR A 198 -19.26 -18.71 12.58
N VAL A 199 -20.51 -18.80 12.15
CA VAL A 199 -20.93 -19.60 11.00
C VAL A 199 -21.31 -18.63 9.87
N PRO A 200 -20.45 -18.48 8.84
CA PRO A 200 -20.73 -17.55 7.75
C PRO A 200 -21.88 -18.03 6.87
N THR A 201 -22.66 -17.10 6.35
CA THR A 201 -23.54 -17.34 5.20
C THR A 201 -22.70 -17.66 3.95
N ASN A 202 -23.34 -18.19 2.90
CA ASN A 202 -22.65 -18.51 1.64
C ASN A 202 -21.97 -17.26 1.01
N GLN A 203 -22.65 -16.09 1.07
CA GLN A 203 -22.07 -14.83 0.60
C GLN A 203 -20.82 -14.43 1.42
N GLU A 204 -20.88 -14.56 2.74
CA GLU A 204 -19.77 -14.25 3.64
C GLU A 204 -18.60 -15.22 3.43
N GLN A 205 -18.87 -16.50 3.24
CA GLN A 205 -17.86 -17.51 3.00
C GLN A 205 -17.08 -17.24 1.70
N LEU A 206 -17.76 -16.85 0.62
CA LEU A 206 -17.11 -16.47 -0.64
C LEU A 206 -16.22 -15.24 -0.47
N HIS A 207 -16.67 -14.26 0.31
CA HIS A 207 -15.85 -13.09 0.61
C HIS A 207 -14.63 -13.45 1.45
N LEU A 208 -14.77 -14.28 2.50
CA LEU A 208 -13.64 -14.76 3.30
C LEU A 208 -12.62 -15.52 2.46
N HIS A 209 -13.07 -16.34 1.50
CA HIS A 209 -12.20 -16.99 0.54
C HIS A 209 -11.43 -15.95 -0.31
N SER A 210 -12.10 -14.87 -0.75
CA SER A 210 -11.43 -13.79 -1.50
C SER A 210 -10.39 -13.00 -0.69
N LEU A 211 -10.51 -12.99 0.64
CA LEU A 211 -9.52 -12.34 1.52
C LEU A 211 -8.29 -13.20 1.77
N SER A 212 -8.39 -14.51 1.55
CA SER A 212 -7.35 -15.48 1.88
C SER A 212 -6.06 -15.15 1.15
N VAL A 213 -4.94 -15.19 1.87
CA VAL A 213 -3.60 -14.95 1.34
C VAL A 213 -2.66 -16.06 1.74
N THR A 214 -1.80 -16.49 0.82
CA THR A 214 -0.65 -17.35 1.15
C THR A 214 0.46 -16.52 1.80
N LEU A 215 1.41 -17.17 2.47
CA LEU A 215 2.58 -16.49 3.03
C LEU A 215 3.37 -15.70 1.96
N LEU A 216 3.54 -16.30 0.77
CA LEU A 216 4.18 -15.64 -0.36
C LEU A 216 3.40 -14.40 -0.81
N GLN A 217 2.08 -14.49 -0.91
CA GLN A 217 1.24 -13.33 -1.25
C GLN A 217 1.33 -12.24 -0.19
N SER A 218 1.35 -12.58 1.10
CA SER A 218 1.58 -11.60 2.17
C SER A 218 2.89 -10.83 1.96
N HIS A 219 3.99 -11.54 1.66
CA HIS A 219 5.29 -10.89 1.42
C HIS A 219 5.28 -9.99 0.18
N LEU A 220 4.63 -10.41 -0.90
CA LEU A 220 4.49 -9.60 -2.11
C LEU A 220 3.62 -8.35 -1.87
N ILE A 221 2.55 -8.47 -1.08
CA ILE A 221 1.70 -7.35 -0.70
C ILE A 221 2.49 -6.34 0.14
N GLU A 222 3.25 -6.79 1.13
CA GLU A 222 4.11 -5.92 1.93
C GLU A 222 5.07 -5.15 1.03
N GLU A 223 5.80 -5.85 0.17
CA GLU A 223 6.77 -5.23 -0.73
C GLU A 223 6.15 -4.21 -1.68
N ALA A 224 5.05 -4.56 -2.33
CA ALA A 224 4.34 -3.69 -3.26
C ALA A 224 3.73 -2.45 -2.57
N THR A 225 3.55 -2.48 -1.25
CA THR A 225 2.88 -1.42 -0.49
C THR A 225 3.79 -0.70 0.51
N ARG A 226 5.13 -0.81 0.40
CA ARG A 226 6.10 -0.06 1.24
C ARG A 226 5.97 1.46 1.15
N CYS A 227 5.44 1.97 0.04
CA CYS A 227 5.11 3.38 -0.12
C CYS A 227 3.80 3.80 0.59
N GLN A 228 3.14 2.85 1.27
CA GLN A 228 1.93 3.00 2.06
C GLN A 228 0.87 3.93 1.42
N SER A 229 0.62 5.10 2.01
CA SER A 229 -0.41 6.04 1.57
C SER A 229 -0.23 6.51 0.11
N ALA A 230 0.98 6.43 -0.43
CA ALA A 230 1.26 6.76 -1.82
C ALA A 230 0.91 5.62 -2.81
N ALA A 231 0.72 4.39 -2.32
CA ALA A 231 0.31 3.22 -3.08
C ALA A 231 -1.23 3.04 -3.05
N PRO A 232 -1.93 3.11 -4.19
CA PRO A 232 -3.39 2.91 -4.25
C PRO A 232 -3.85 1.56 -3.71
N GLU A 233 -3.09 0.50 -3.97
CA GLU A 233 -3.37 -0.88 -3.56
C GLU A 233 -3.41 -0.99 -2.03
N TRP A 234 -2.56 -0.23 -1.32
CA TRP A 234 -2.55 -0.17 0.14
C TRP A 234 -3.90 0.27 0.70
N HIS A 235 -4.55 1.26 0.08
CA HIS A 235 -5.87 1.73 0.51
C HIS A 235 -6.96 0.68 0.24
N SER A 236 -6.91 0.04 -0.94
CA SER A 236 -7.90 -0.97 -1.34
C SER A 236 -7.87 -2.18 -0.40
N LEU A 237 -6.69 -2.74 -0.15
CA LEU A 237 -6.51 -3.92 0.69
C LEU A 237 -6.88 -3.64 2.16
N ARG A 238 -6.64 -2.43 2.66
CA ARG A 238 -7.02 -2.03 4.02
C ARG A 238 -8.52 -1.85 4.20
N LYS A 239 -9.27 -1.54 3.13
CA LYS A 239 -10.72 -1.31 3.21
C LYS A 239 -11.52 -2.58 3.50
N GLU A 240 -10.96 -3.74 3.18
CA GLU A 240 -11.56 -5.05 3.44
C GLU A 240 -11.23 -5.60 4.84
N ARG A 241 -10.38 -4.90 5.60
CA ARG A 241 -9.71 -5.44 6.79
C ARG A 241 -9.81 -4.48 7.96
N VAL A 242 -9.80 -5.05 9.17
CA VAL A 242 -9.58 -4.24 10.37
C VAL A 242 -8.06 -4.05 10.54
N THR A 243 -7.62 -2.81 10.65
CA THR A 243 -6.18 -2.48 10.68
C THR A 243 -5.70 -2.04 12.06
N ALA A 244 -4.40 -2.24 12.34
CA ALA A 244 -3.79 -2.03 13.66
C ALA A 244 -4.11 -0.68 14.32
N SER A 245 -4.17 0.40 13.54
CA SER A 245 -4.52 1.75 14.03
C SER A 245 -5.93 1.84 14.64
N ASN A 246 -6.82 0.89 14.34
CA ASN A 246 -8.19 0.81 14.86
C ASN A 246 -8.36 -0.24 15.97
N PHE A 247 -7.33 -1.04 16.28
CA PHE A 247 -7.47 -2.19 17.19
C PHE A 247 -7.91 -1.81 18.60
N ARG A 248 -7.47 -0.65 19.12
CA ARG A 248 -7.97 -0.16 20.41
C ARG A 248 -9.48 0.06 20.37
N GLU A 249 -9.95 0.84 19.40
CA GLU A 249 -11.35 1.21 19.31
C GLU A 249 -12.22 -0.03 19.10
N VAL A 250 -11.80 -0.92 18.20
CA VAL A 250 -12.45 -2.21 17.95
C VAL A 250 -12.50 -3.08 19.20
N SER A 251 -11.42 -3.11 19.98
CA SER A 251 -11.38 -3.90 21.22
C SER A 251 -12.28 -3.33 22.31
N HIS A 252 -12.51 -2.02 22.35
CA HIS A 252 -13.20 -1.36 23.47
C HIS A 252 -14.59 -0.83 23.13
N VAL A 253 -15.03 -0.91 21.88
CA VAL A 253 -16.38 -0.49 21.48
C VAL A 253 -17.43 -1.30 22.25
N ARG A 254 -18.47 -0.62 22.73
CA ARG A 254 -19.56 -1.22 23.50
C ARG A 254 -20.88 -0.85 22.87
N GLY A 255 -21.75 -1.86 22.73
CA GLY A 255 -23.08 -1.71 22.16
C GLY A 255 -23.08 -1.88 20.63
N PRO A 256 -24.14 -2.51 20.09
CA PRO A 256 -24.22 -2.87 18.67
C PRO A 256 -24.17 -1.64 17.75
N ASN A 257 -24.96 -0.61 18.05
CA ASN A 257 -25.00 0.61 17.23
C ASN A 257 -23.64 1.33 17.14
N ALA A 258 -22.90 1.38 18.25
CA ALA A 258 -21.57 1.99 18.25
C ALA A 258 -20.57 1.16 17.44
N ALA A 259 -20.66 -0.18 17.52
CA ALA A 259 -19.83 -1.09 16.75
C ALA A 259 -20.12 -0.98 15.24
N GLU A 260 -21.38 -0.90 14.84
CA GLU A 260 -21.77 -0.72 13.44
C GLU A 260 -21.33 0.64 12.88
N ASN A 261 -21.49 1.71 13.65
CA ASN A 261 -21.00 3.05 13.28
C ASN A 261 -19.47 3.06 13.14
N LEU A 262 -18.77 2.35 14.03
CA LEU A 262 -17.33 2.18 13.95
C LEU A 262 -16.93 1.43 12.67
N ALA A 263 -17.60 0.30 12.37
CA ALA A 263 -17.37 -0.46 11.16
C ALA A 263 -17.59 0.41 9.91
N GLU A 264 -18.70 1.14 9.84
CA GLU A 264 -19.00 2.05 8.73
C GLU A 264 -17.92 3.11 8.53
N ARG A 265 -17.44 3.72 9.63
CA ARG A 265 -16.37 4.72 9.59
C ARG A 265 -15.07 4.12 9.05
N ILE A 266 -14.71 2.91 9.48
CA ILE A 266 -13.51 2.21 8.99
C ILE A 266 -13.66 1.91 7.49
N ILE A 267 -14.82 1.41 7.03
CA ILE A 267 -15.08 1.05 5.63
C ILE A 267 -15.08 2.27 4.71
N ARG A 268 -15.69 3.39 5.13
CA ARG A 268 -15.69 4.63 4.34
C ARG A 268 -14.31 5.26 4.23
N GLY A 269 -13.41 4.93 5.15
CA GLY A 269 -12.10 5.55 5.27
C GLY A 269 -12.19 6.93 5.92
N THR A 270 -11.08 7.35 6.52
CA THR A 270 -10.96 8.68 7.12
C THR A 270 -10.38 9.66 6.10
N ARG A 271 -10.97 10.85 5.98
CA ARG A 271 -10.40 11.93 5.17
C ARG A 271 -9.08 12.37 5.79
N GLN A 272 -8.03 12.51 4.97
CA GLN A 272 -6.76 13.07 5.42
C GLN A 272 -6.98 14.49 5.99
N THR A 273 -6.54 14.71 7.22
CA THR A 273 -6.55 16.02 7.86
C THR A 273 -5.23 16.75 7.59
N THR A 274 -5.20 18.07 7.84
CA THR A 274 -3.97 18.88 7.77
C THR A 274 -2.87 18.33 8.68
N HIS A 275 -3.23 17.85 9.86
CA HIS A 275 -2.31 17.19 10.79
C HIS A 275 -1.74 15.88 10.23
N MET A 276 -2.56 15.06 9.57
CA MET A 276 -2.09 13.82 8.93
C MET A 276 -1.13 14.13 7.79
N LYS A 277 -1.42 15.14 6.97
CA LYS A 277 -0.54 15.54 5.85
C LYS A 277 0.82 16.03 6.36
N ARG A 278 0.84 16.92 7.36
CA ARG A 278 2.08 17.36 8.00
C ARG A 278 2.86 16.18 8.60
N GLY A 279 2.17 15.24 9.23
CA GLY A 279 2.78 14.02 9.74
C GLY A 279 3.54 13.26 8.65
N LEU A 280 2.87 12.99 7.53
CA LEU A 280 3.46 12.31 6.36
C LEU A 280 4.66 13.07 5.77
N ASP A 281 4.57 14.40 5.69
CA ASP A 281 5.64 15.22 5.13
C ASP A 281 6.91 15.20 6.01
N MET A 282 6.76 15.09 7.34
CA MET A 282 7.88 15.08 8.30
C MET A 282 8.41 13.68 8.62
N GLU A 283 7.58 12.64 8.45
CA GLU A 283 7.88 11.26 8.84
C GLU A 283 9.19 10.74 8.23
N ALA A 284 9.41 10.99 6.94
CA ALA A 284 10.62 10.53 6.24
C ALA A 284 11.91 11.13 6.84
N GLY A 285 11.87 12.40 7.25
CA GLY A 285 12.98 13.06 7.94
C GLY A 285 13.16 12.52 9.36
N ALA A 286 12.07 12.41 10.11
CA ALA A 286 12.10 11.90 11.48
C ALA A 286 12.63 10.46 11.57
N LEU A 287 12.28 9.58 10.62
CA LEU A 287 12.81 8.21 10.56
C LEU A 287 14.33 8.20 10.28
N LYS A 288 14.83 9.14 9.46
CA LYS A 288 16.26 9.31 9.21
C LYS A 288 17.01 9.75 10.46
N ASP A 289 16.47 10.75 11.16
CA ASP A 289 17.06 11.29 12.37
C ASP A 289 17.08 10.23 13.48
N TYR A 290 15.99 9.49 13.63
CA TYR A 290 15.91 8.32 14.52
C TYR A 290 16.97 7.26 14.17
N ALA A 291 17.08 6.87 12.89
CA ALA A 291 18.03 5.85 12.47
C ALA A 291 19.49 6.26 12.72
N THR A 292 19.78 7.55 12.53
CA THR A 292 21.10 8.13 12.80
C THR A 292 21.37 8.19 14.30
N LEU A 293 20.42 8.71 15.08
CA LEU A 293 20.52 8.86 16.54
C LEU A 293 20.76 7.52 17.24
N LYS A 294 20.05 6.48 16.80
CA LYS A 294 20.12 5.14 17.40
C LYS A 294 21.15 4.24 16.70
N ASN A 295 21.87 4.75 15.71
CA ASN A 295 22.89 4.03 14.96
C ASN A 295 22.40 2.64 14.50
N LEU A 296 21.30 2.62 13.75
CA LEU A 296 20.61 1.39 13.32
C LEU A 296 20.41 1.35 11.81
N ASN A 297 20.02 0.18 11.28
CA ASN A 297 19.46 0.12 9.93
C ASN A 297 17.94 0.18 10.00
N LEU A 298 17.34 0.82 9.01
CA LEU A 298 15.90 0.94 8.87
C LEU A 298 15.51 0.57 7.44
N ARG A 299 14.36 -0.08 7.27
CA ARG A 299 13.69 -0.28 5.98
C ARG A 299 12.20 -0.01 6.14
N LYS A 300 11.58 0.71 5.21
CA LYS A 300 10.12 0.91 5.18
C LYS A 300 9.40 -0.43 5.13
N CYS A 301 8.24 -0.48 5.79
CA CYS A 301 7.38 -1.65 5.81
C CYS A 301 6.04 -1.31 5.16
N GLY A 302 5.56 -2.21 4.31
CA GLY A 302 4.22 -2.11 3.72
C GLY A 302 3.12 -2.69 4.61
N LEU A 303 1.99 -3.00 3.98
CA LEU A 303 0.87 -3.69 4.61
C LEU A 303 1.21 -5.17 4.80
N VAL A 304 1.15 -5.62 6.05
CA VAL A 304 1.32 -7.01 6.45
C VAL A 304 -0.04 -7.62 6.74
N ILE A 305 -0.35 -8.74 6.08
CA ILE A 305 -1.59 -9.51 6.23
C ILE A 305 -1.20 -10.95 6.57
N HIS A 306 -1.55 -11.41 7.78
CA HIS A 306 -1.17 -12.75 8.20
C HIS A 306 -2.11 -13.80 7.58
N PRO A 307 -1.60 -14.92 7.00
CA PRO A 307 -2.43 -15.99 6.42
C PRO A 307 -3.49 -16.57 7.36
N ASP A 308 -3.18 -16.70 8.65
CA ASP A 308 -4.13 -17.20 9.67
C ASP A 308 -5.23 -16.19 10.07
N ALA A 309 -5.10 -14.92 9.68
CA ALA A 309 -6.08 -13.87 9.98
C ALA A 309 -6.14 -12.85 8.83
N PRO A 310 -6.56 -13.27 7.62
CA PRO A 310 -6.52 -12.44 6.42
C PRO A 310 -7.45 -11.22 6.50
N TRP A 311 -8.40 -11.21 7.43
CA TRP A 311 -9.29 -10.09 7.73
C TRP A 311 -8.66 -8.99 8.60
N LEU A 312 -7.45 -9.21 9.11
CA LEU A 312 -6.68 -8.23 9.88
C LEU A 312 -5.47 -7.75 9.09
N GLY A 313 -4.97 -6.56 9.41
CA GLY A 313 -3.75 -6.04 8.79
C GLY A 313 -3.01 -5.01 9.64
N ALA A 314 -1.71 -4.86 9.38
CA ALA A 314 -0.87 -3.87 10.03
C ALA A 314 0.06 -3.19 9.01
N SER A 315 0.35 -1.91 9.20
CA SER A 315 1.39 -1.21 8.43
C SER A 315 2.30 -0.51 9.43
N PRO A 316 3.38 -1.17 9.88
CA PRO A 316 4.45 -0.51 10.63
C PRO A 316 5.13 0.55 9.75
N ASP A 317 5.69 1.61 10.35
CA ASP A 317 6.39 2.65 9.60
C ASP A 317 7.75 2.16 9.07
N GLY A 318 8.35 1.17 9.76
CA GLY A 318 9.53 0.46 9.26
C GLY A 318 9.90 -0.79 10.05
N LEU A 319 10.78 -1.58 9.44
CA LEU A 319 11.59 -2.62 10.05
C LEU A 319 12.95 -2.05 10.44
N VAL A 320 13.45 -2.45 11.59
CA VAL A 320 14.69 -1.96 12.18
C VAL A 320 15.63 -3.13 12.44
N TYR A 321 16.92 -2.92 12.20
CA TYR A 321 18.00 -3.76 12.70
C TYR A 321 18.82 -2.98 13.72
N ASP A 322 18.78 -3.43 14.97
CA ASP A 322 19.56 -2.93 16.09
C ASP A 322 20.60 -4.01 16.47
N PRO A 323 21.91 -3.77 16.25
CA PRO A 323 22.95 -4.76 16.56
C PRO A 323 23.09 -5.03 18.07
N LEU A 324 22.59 -4.14 18.93
CA LEU A 324 22.69 -4.25 20.39
C LEU A 324 21.52 -5.05 21.00
N GLU A 325 20.47 -5.32 20.23
CA GLU A 325 19.26 -5.99 20.73
C GLU A 325 19.22 -7.48 20.34
N ARG A 326 18.53 -8.28 21.16
CA ARG A 326 18.30 -9.70 20.88
C ARG A 326 16.82 -10.05 21.15
N PRO A 327 16.01 -10.34 20.12
CA PRO A 327 16.37 -10.41 18.69
C PRO A 327 16.73 -9.05 18.10
N SER A 328 17.64 -9.03 17.12
CA SER A 328 18.18 -7.78 16.55
C SER A 328 17.23 -7.07 15.58
N PHE A 329 16.19 -7.75 15.11
CA PHE A 329 15.18 -7.17 14.23
C PHE A 329 13.92 -6.83 15.00
N GLY A 330 13.38 -5.65 14.72
CA GLY A 330 12.13 -5.16 15.30
C GLY A 330 11.42 -4.18 14.37
N LEU A 331 10.43 -3.49 14.90
CA LEU A 331 9.66 -2.48 14.17
C LEU A 331 9.96 -1.07 14.67
N VAL A 332 9.53 -0.08 13.90
CA VAL A 332 9.37 1.30 14.36
C VAL A 332 7.97 1.81 14.05
N GLU A 333 7.40 2.54 15.00
CA GLU A 333 6.16 3.29 14.86
C GLU A 333 6.45 4.76 15.21
N MET A 334 6.43 5.63 14.20
CA MET A 334 6.77 7.04 14.27
C MET A 334 5.53 7.91 14.44
N LYS A 335 5.63 8.92 15.31
CA LYS A 335 4.61 9.96 15.49
C LYS A 335 5.26 11.32 15.43
N CYS A 336 4.74 12.18 14.55
CA CYS A 336 5.22 13.54 14.34
C CYS A 336 4.14 14.57 14.77
N PRO A 337 3.89 14.75 16.09
CA PRO A 337 2.86 15.67 16.57
C PRO A 337 3.15 17.13 16.20
N ASN A 338 2.14 17.99 16.32
CA ASN A 338 2.35 19.44 16.32
C ASN A 338 2.51 19.94 17.75
N ALA A 339 3.60 19.54 18.38
CA ALA A 339 3.98 19.92 19.74
C ALA A 339 5.43 20.39 19.74
N LEU A 340 5.77 21.35 20.61
CA LEU A 340 7.16 21.81 20.77
C LEU A 340 8.03 20.69 21.31
N SER A 341 7.56 20.03 22.37
CA SER A 341 8.22 18.88 22.98
C SER A 341 7.30 17.66 23.12
N TYR A 342 7.88 16.46 23.14
CA TYR A 342 7.14 15.23 23.42
C TYR A 342 6.49 15.24 24.81
N VAL A 343 6.97 16.05 25.76
CA VAL A 343 6.41 16.12 27.13
C VAL A 343 4.96 16.61 27.14
N ASP A 344 4.57 17.40 26.13
CA ASP A 344 3.21 17.92 25.96
C ASP A 344 2.24 16.87 25.37
N CYS A 345 2.76 15.72 24.95
CA CYS A 345 1.96 14.69 24.31
C CYS A 345 1.15 13.90 25.35
N ARG A 346 -0.17 14.11 25.34
CA ARG A 346 -1.13 13.49 26.29
C ARG A 346 -1.15 11.95 26.28
N TYR A 347 -0.59 11.31 25.26
CA TYR A 347 -0.48 9.86 25.18
C TYR A 347 0.72 9.29 25.94
N LEU A 348 1.65 10.14 26.39
CA LEU A 348 2.73 9.77 27.30
C LEU A 348 2.33 10.04 28.76
N ARG A 349 2.94 9.31 29.69
CA ARG A 349 2.86 9.48 31.14
C ARG A 349 4.25 9.39 31.74
N VAL A 350 4.48 10.05 32.87
CA VAL A 350 5.69 9.83 33.68
C VAL A 350 5.47 8.57 34.52
N ASP A 351 6.44 7.67 34.46
CA ASP A 351 6.52 6.43 35.21
C ASP A 351 7.93 6.33 35.81
N HIS A 352 8.01 6.39 37.15
CA HIS A 352 9.28 6.39 37.89
C HIS A 352 10.32 7.41 37.37
N GLY A 353 9.87 8.61 37.02
CA GLY A 353 10.75 9.69 36.52
C GLY A 353 11.09 9.60 35.03
N THR A 354 10.58 8.60 34.30
CA THR A 354 10.79 8.43 32.86
C THR A 354 9.47 8.52 32.09
N TYR A 355 9.46 9.07 30.89
CA TYR A 355 8.26 9.08 30.06
C TYR A 355 8.01 7.69 29.45
N LYS A 356 6.75 7.27 29.42
CA LYS A 356 6.28 6.04 28.78
C LYS A 356 4.93 6.25 28.10
N LEU A 357 4.70 5.55 27.01
CA LEU A 357 3.41 5.45 26.36
C LEU A 357 2.38 4.83 27.32
N LYS A 358 1.21 5.45 27.42
CA LYS A 358 0.09 4.91 28.19
C LYS A 358 -0.41 3.62 27.53
N GLU A 359 -0.39 2.51 28.27
CA GLU A 359 -0.92 1.21 27.80
C GLU A 359 -2.40 1.26 27.44
N SER A 360 -3.15 2.19 28.05
CA SER A 360 -4.55 2.45 27.74
C SER A 360 -4.77 3.29 26.47
N HIS A 361 -3.70 3.77 25.81
CA HIS A 361 -3.78 4.64 24.63
C HIS A 361 -3.82 3.85 23.31
N ALA A 362 -4.39 4.46 22.26
CA ALA A 362 -4.55 3.83 20.94
C ALA A 362 -3.23 3.35 20.33
N TYR A 363 -2.16 4.14 20.47
CA TYR A 363 -0.85 3.79 19.94
C TYR A 363 -0.24 2.54 20.57
N TYR A 364 -0.50 2.26 21.85
CA TYR A 364 0.02 1.03 22.48
C TYR A 364 -0.63 -0.20 21.84
N TRP A 365 -1.95 -0.16 21.66
CA TRP A 365 -2.70 -1.23 21.00
C TRP A 365 -2.37 -1.37 19.52
N GLN A 366 -2.03 -0.27 18.85
CA GLN A 366 -1.54 -0.29 17.47
C GLN A 366 -0.19 -1.00 17.39
N VAL A 367 0.76 -0.66 18.27
CA VAL A 367 2.08 -1.33 18.35
C VAL A 367 1.91 -2.81 18.65
N GLN A 368 1.13 -3.16 19.68
CA GLN A 368 0.84 -4.57 19.99
C GLN A 368 0.17 -5.30 18.81
N GLY A 369 -0.72 -4.63 18.09
CA GLY A 369 -1.31 -5.13 16.85
C GLY A 369 -0.31 -5.39 15.74
N GLN A 370 0.65 -4.49 15.55
CA GLN A 370 1.74 -4.66 14.58
C GLN A 370 2.63 -5.85 14.96
N LEU A 371 2.99 -5.98 16.23
CA LEU A 371 3.77 -7.13 16.74
C LEU A 371 3.02 -8.45 16.51
N LEU A 372 1.71 -8.47 16.78
CA LEU A 372 0.87 -9.64 16.50
C LEU A 372 0.89 -10.03 15.02
N MET A 373 0.67 -9.09 14.10
CA MET A 373 0.53 -9.38 12.67
C MET A 373 1.86 -9.68 11.99
N THR A 374 2.96 -9.11 12.48
CA THR A 374 4.30 -9.27 11.88
C THR A 374 5.11 -10.39 12.50
N GLY A 375 4.80 -10.82 13.73
CA GLY A 375 5.61 -11.79 14.47
C GLY A 375 6.95 -11.23 14.99
N MET A 376 7.14 -9.91 14.98
CA MET A 376 8.30 -9.28 15.61
C MET A 376 8.12 -9.21 17.15
N GLU A 377 9.22 -9.28 17.90
CA GLU A 377 9.19 -9.30 19.37
C GLU A 377 9.12 -7.91 20.00
N TRP A 378 9.58 -6.88 19.28
CA TRP A 378 9.60 -5.51 19.78
C TRP A 378 9.40 -4.47 18.67
N CYS A 379 8.94 -3.29 19.10
CA CYS A 379 8.76 -2.11 18.27
C CYS A 379 9.25 -0.89 19.05
N ASP A 380 10.07 -0.06 18.42
CA ASP A 380 10.40 1.27 18.95
C ASP A 380 9.27 2.24 18.61
N PHE A 381 8.56 2.69 19.64
CA PHE A 381 7.60 3.79 19.54
C PHE A 381 8.36 5.12 19.64
N VAL A 382 8.32 5.90 18.56
CA VAL A 382 9.09 7.14 18.42
C VAL A 382 8.14 8.33 18.31
N VAL A 383 8.43 9.37 19.07
CA VAL A 383 7.75 10.67 18.97
C VAL A 383 8.79 11.71 18.58
N CYS A 384 8.67 12.26 17.39
CA CYS A 384 9.50 13.37 16.92
C CYS A 384 8.69 14.66 17.03
N ALA A 385 8.92 15.42 18.10
CA ALA A 385 8.40 16.78 18.25
C ALA A 385 9.31 17.77 17.51
N HIS A 386 9.07 19.07 17.65
CA HIS A 386 9.92 20.09 16.99
C HIS A 386 11.32 20.15 17.61
N ASP A 387 11.42 20.15 18.94
CA ASP A 387 12.68 20.40 19.66
C ASP A 387 13.36 19.12 20.17
N ASP A 388 12.60 18.03 20.31
CA ASP A 388 13.09 16.79 20.91
C ASP A 388 12.47 15.51 20.30
N MET A 389 13.15 14.39 20.59
CA MET A 389 12.73 13.06 20.18
C MET A 389 12.64 12.14 21.39
N PHE A 390 11.51 11.44 21.51
CA PHE A 390 11.31 10.38 22.48
C PHE A 390 11.32 9.03 21.77
N VAL A 391 12.01 8.05 22.36
CA VAL A 391 12.04 6.67 21.88
C VAL A 391 11.76 5.72 23.04
N GLN A 392 10.76 4.86 22.89
CA GLN A 392 10.49 3.76 23.81
C GLN A 392 10.41 2.44 23.06
N ARG A 393 11.26 1.49 23.45
CA ARG A 393 11.11 0.10 23.02
C ARG A 393 9.94 -0.56 23.74
N ILE A 394 9.01 -1.11 22.97
CA ILE A 394 7.83 -1.82 23.45
C ILE A 394 7.93 -3.27 23.00
N TYR A 395 7.94 -4.18 23.96
CA TYR A 395 7.93 -5.62 23.71
C TYR A 395 6.51 -6.14 23.54
N ARG A 396 6.37 -7.29 22.88
CA ARG A 396 5.07 -7.94 22.76
C ARG A 396 4.54 -8.33 24.14
N ASP A 397 3.26 -8.08 24.36
CA ASP A 397 2.55 -8.48 25.58
C ASP A 397 1.54 -9.57 25.25
N THR A 398 1.87 -10.82 25.58
CA THR A 398 1.04 -11.99 25.24
C THR A 398 -0.39 -11.91 25.76
N SER A 399 -0.61 -11.25 26.90
CA SER A 399 -1.95 -11.09 27.48
C SER A 399 -2.78 -10.12 26.64
N VAL A 400 -2.19 -8.99 26.27
CA VAL A 400 -2.82 -7.98 25.40
C VAL A 400 -3.06 -8.55 24.01
N LEU A 401 -2.08 -9.26 23.43
CA LEU A 401 -2.20 -9.88 22.10
C LEU A 401 -3.37 -10.86 22.03
N SER A 402 -3.50 -11.74 23.04
CA SER A 402 -4.58 -12.72 23.09
C SER A 402 -5.94 -12.05 23.18
N SER A 403 -6.07 -11.03 24.05
CA SER A 403 -7.31 -10.25 24.18
C SER A 403 -7.65 -9.47 22.91
N LEU A 404 -6.64 -8.85 22.30
CA LEU A 404 -6.77 -8.06 21.07
C LEU A 404 -7.24 -8.94 19.92
N LYS A 405 -6.59 -10.08 19.68
CA LYS A 405 -6.96 -11.02 18.60
C LYS A 405 -8.40 -11.52 18.76
N GLN A 406 -8.77 -11.94 19.97
CA GLN A 406 -10.14 -12.38 20.28
C GLN A 406 -11.18 -11.30 19.96
N ARG A 407 -10.94 -10.07 20.40
CA ARG A 407 -11.89 -8.97 20.25
C ARG A 407 -11.98 -8.47 18.81
N CYS A 408 -10.85 -8.44 18.10
CA CYS A 408 -10.81 -8.11 16.68
C CYS A 408 -11.52 -9.16 15.82
N ASP A 409 -11.37 -10.46 16.11
CA ASP A 409 -12.11 -11.51 15.41
C ASP A 409 -13.62 -11.37 15.64
N LEU A 410 -14.04 -11.24 16.90
CA LEU A 410 -15.45 -11.05 17.25
C LEU A 410 -16.04 -9.83 16.52
N PHE A 411 -15.35 -8.69 16.57
CA PHE A 411 -15.81 -7.49 15.86
C PHE A 411 -15.84 -7.69 14.35
N PHE A 412 -14.83 -8.34 13.77
CA PHE A 412 -14.79 -8.55 12.33
C PHE A 412 -15.97 -9.40 11.88
N PHE A 413 -16.13 -10.59 12.45
CA PHE A 413 -17.14 -11.55 12.02
C PHE A 413 -18.57 -11.11 12.35
N PHE A 414 -18.81 -10.58 13.55
CA PHE A 414 -20.18 -10.23 13.98
C PHE A 414 -20.60 -8.80 13.61
N THR A 415 -19.71 -7.94 13.15
CA THR A 415 -20.05 -6.53 12.87
C THR A 415 -19.46 -6.03 11.55
N TYR A 416 -18.14 -6.14 11.37
CA TYR A 416 -17.49 -5.56 10.21
C TYR A 416 -17.87 -6.23 8.90
N LEU A 417 -17.84 -7.56 8.85
CA LEU A 417 -18.09 -8.37 7.66
C LEU A 417 -19.54 -8.20 7.14
N PRO A 418 -20.60 -8.34 7.96
CA PRO A 418 -21.97 -8.07 7.52
C PRO A 418 -22.14 -6.63 7.03
N LYS A 419 -21.55 -5.66 7.74
CA LYS A 419 -21.64 -4.24 7.38
C LYS A 419 -20.93 -3.98 6.05
N TYR A 420 -19.72 -4.50 5.86
CA TYR A 420 -18.95 -4.39 4.62
C TYR A 420 -19.75 -4.91 3.42
N LEU A 421 -20.30 -6.11 3.53
CA LEU A 421 -21.11 -6.70 2.46
C LEU A 421 -22.39 -5.92 2.19
N SER A 422 -23.07 -5.40 3.22
CA SER A 422 -24.28 -4.59 3.02
C SER A 422 -24.01 -3.26 2.30
N MET A 423 -22.84 -2.66 2.49
CA MET A 423 -22.45 -1.39 1.86
C MET A 423 -21.97 -1.55 0.41
N HIS A 424 -21.69 -2.79 -0.01
CA HIS A 424 -21.11 -3.15 -1.30
C HIS A 424 -22.04 -4.02 -2.17
N LYS A 425 -23.32 -4.11 -1.80
CA LYS A 425 -24.40 -4.74 -2.60
C LYS A 425 -24.88 -3.88 -3.77
#